data_AF-A0A168SAL6-F1
#
_entry.id   AF-A0A168SAL6-F1
#
_cell.length_a   1.000
_cell.length_b   1.000
_cell.length_c   1.000
_cell.angle_alpha   90.00
_cell.angle_beta   90.00
_cell.angle_gamma   90.00
#
_symmetry.space_group_name_H-M   'P 1'
#
loop_
_entity.id
_entity.type
_entity.pdbx_description
1 polymer ?
#
loop_
_entity_poly.entity_id
_entity_poly.type
_entity_poly.pdbx_seq_one_letter_code
_entity_poly.pdbx_strand_id
1 'polypeptide(L)'
;YGNLYYNPFHMLSIAFLYGSAVLFAMHGASILAVGRYGGEREVEQMIDRGTAAERVQLFWRWTMGFNATMESIHRWAWWFA
;
A
#
# COMPACT_ATOMS: atom_id res chain seq x y z
N TYR A 1 -8.42 33.50 -8.30
CA TYR A 1 -7.23 32.64 -8.09
C TYR A 1 -6.70 32.16 -9.43
N GLY A 2 -5.90 32.97 -10.12
CA GLY A 2 -5.47 32.73 -11.51
C GLY A 2 -4.63 31.45 -11.69
N ASN A 3 -5.31 30.36 -12.07
CA ASN A 3 -4.79 29.00 -12.30
C ASN A 3 -4.39 28.22 -11.02
N LEU A 4 -5.25 27.26 -10.62
CA LEU A 4 -5.02 26.39 -9.46
C LEU A 4 -3.88 25.40 -9.62
N TYR A 5 -3.37 25.15 -10.84
CA TYR A 5 -2.20 24.31 -11.01
C TYR A 5 -0.97 24.85 -10.29
N TYR A 6 -0.87 26.17 -10.06
CA TYR A 6 0.25 26.79 -9.33
C TYR A 6 0.02 26.91 -7.82
N ASN A 7 -1.11 26.42 -7.29
CA ASN A 7 -1.32 26.35 -5.85
C ASN A 7 -0.63 25.08 -5.29
N PRO A 8 0.34 25.21 -4.37
CA PRO A 8 1.09 24.07 -3.85
C PRO A 8 0.21 23.05 -3.10
N PHE A 9 -0.85 23.50 -2.39
CA PHE A 9 -1.77 22.59 -1.71
C PHE A 9 -2.68 21.84 -2.69
N HIS A 10 -3.02 22.45 -3.82
CA HIS A 10 -3.74 21.76 -4.90
C HIS A 10 -2.84 20.71 -5.58
N MET A 11 -1.55 21.02 -5.79
CA MET A 11 -0.58 20.02 -6.26
C MET A 11 -0.43 18.85 -5.28
N LEU A 12 -0.32 19.13 -3.97
CA LEU A 12 -0.27 18.09 -2.94
C LEU A 12 -1.53 17.23 -2.96
N SER A 13 -2.71 17.83 -3.09
CA SER A 13 -3.97 17.09 -3.21
C SER A 13 -3.99 16.15 -4.43
N ILE A 14 -3.47 16.59 -5.59
CA ILE A 14 -3.33 15.72 -6.77
C ILE A 14 -2.36 14.56 -6.49
N ALA A 15 -1.24 14.83 -5.83
CA ALA A 15 -0.27 13.78 -5.47
C ALA A 15 -0.90 12.73 -4.54
N PHE A 16 -1.66 13.16 -3.52
CA PHE A 16 -2.40 12.26 -2.62
C PHE A 16 -3.48 11.46 -3.36
N LEU A 17 -4.21 12.10 -4.29
CA LEU A 17 -5.22 11.43 -5.10
C LEU A 17 -4.61 10.32 -5.98
N TYR A 18 -3.53 10.62 -6.70
CA TYR A 18 -2.89 9.64 -7.58
C TYR A 18 -2.19 8.53 -6.79
N GLY A 19 -1.44 8.88 -5.74
CA GLY A 19 -0.78 7.85 -4.95
C GLY A 19 -1.77 7.01 -4.13
N SER A 20 -2.98 7.49 -3.81
CA SER A 20 -4.05 6.67 -3.22
C SER A 20 -4.45 5.55 -4.17
N ALA A 21 -4.67 5.88 -5.45
CA ALA A 21 -4.98 4.89 -6.48
C ALA A 21 -3.82 3.90 -6.68
N VAL A 22 -2.58 4.40 -6.71
CA VAL A 22 -1.38 3.55 -6.84
C VAL A 22 -1.23 2.60 -5.65
N LEU A 23 -1.29 3.12 -4.42
CA LEU A 23 -1.15 2.30 -3.20
C LEU A 23 -2.24 1.25 -3.09
N PHE A 24 -3.49 1.59 -3.39
CA PHE A 24 -4.58 0.61 -3.32
C PHE A 24 -4.48 -0.45 -4.42
N ALA A 25 -4.05 -0.07 -5.63
CA ALA A 25 -3.78 -1.04 -6.69
C ALA A 25 -2.63 -1.99 -6.31
N MET A 26 -1.53 -1.47 -5.78
CA MET A 26 -0.40 -2.27 -5.30
C MET A 26 -0.82 -3.23 -4.18
N HIS A 27 -1.54 -2.72 -3.18
CA HIS A 27 -2.00 -3.51 -2.04
C HIS A 27 -3.02 -4.57 -2.46
N GLY A 28 -4.07 -4.19 -3.18
CA GLY A 28 -5.11 -5.12 -3.63
C GLY A 28 -4.56 -6.23 -4.52
N ALA A 29 -3.69 -5.89 -5.48
CA ALA A 29 -3.02 -6.89 -6.31
C ALA A 29 -2.13 -7.83 -5.48
N SER A 30 -1.43 -7.30 -4.48
CA SER A 30 -0.58 -8.09 -3.59
C SER A 30 -1.39 -9.12 -2.79
N ILE A 31 -2.50 -8.70 -2.17
CA ILE A 31 -3.36 -9.59 -1.36
C ILE A 31 -3.96 -10.70 -2.22
N LEU A 32 -4.46 -10.37 -3.41
CA LEU A 32 -4.96 -11.38 -4.35
C LEU A 32 -3.85 -12.35 -4.79
N ALA A 33 -2.64 -11.87 -5.05
CA ALA A 33 -1.51 -12.72 -5.45
C ALA A 33 -1.08 -13.71 -4.36
N VAL A 34 -1.21 -13.34 -3.08
CA VAL A 34 -0.95 -14.24 -1.95
C VAL A 34 -2.22 -14.92 -1.40
N GLY A 35 -3.38 -14.77 -2.04
CA GLY A 35 -4.65 -15.36 -1.59
C GLY A 35 -4.61 -16.88 -1.49
N ARG A 36 -3.81 -17.57 -2.32
CA ARG A 36 -3.56 -19.02 -2.20
C ARG A 36 -2.90 -19.45 -0.89
N TYR A 37 -2.40 -18.50 -0.10
CA TYR A 37 -1.81 -18.69 1.22
C TYR A 37 -2.67 -18.08 2.34
N GLY A 38 -3.91 -17.64 2.04
CA GLY A 38 -4.80 -16.97 2.98
C GLY A 38 -4.37 -15.54 3.33
N GLY A 39 -3.79 -14.81 2.37
CA GLY A 39 -3.27 -13.46 2.59
C GLY A 39 -4.33 -12.40 2.93
N GLU A 40 -5.59 -12.64 2.58
CA GLU A 40 -6.74 -11.80 2.92
C GLU A 40 -7.13 -11.86 4.40
N ARG A 41 -6.63 -12.85 5.15
CA ARG A 41 -6.81 -12.98 6.61
C ARG A 41 -5.80 -12.10 7.34
N GLU A 42 -5.87 -10.80 7.06
CA GLU A 42 -4.82 -9.84 7.41
C GLU A 42 -4.63 -9.65 8.91
N VAL A 43 -5.71 -9.77 9.70
CA VAL A 43 -5.64 -9.70 11.16
C VAL A 43 -4.82 -10.86 11.71
N GLU A 44 -5.05 -12.08 11.23
CA GLU A 44 -4.25 -13.24 11.62
C GLU A 44 -2.81 -13.11 11.14
N GLN A 45 -2.57 -12.64 9.91
CA GLN A 45 -1.22 -12.40 9.39
C GLN A 45 -0.45 -11.30 10.15
N MET A 46 -1.16 -10.36 10.78
CA MET A 46 -0.59 -9.30 11.62
C MET A 46 -0.17 -9.84 12.99
N ILE A 47 -0.98 -10.71 13.59
CA ILE A 47 -0.73 -11.30 14.92
C ILE A 47 0.30 -12.44 14.82
N ASP A 48 0.16 -13.32 13.84
CA ASP A 48 1.04 -14.46 13.59
C ASP A 48 1.46 -14.51 12.12
N ARG A 49 2.72 -14.16 11.85
CA ARG A 49 3.23 -13.93 10.50
C ARG A 49 3.32 -15.24 9.72
N GLY A 50 2.48 -15.41 8.70
CA GLY A 50 2.50 -16.54 7.79
C GLY A 50 3.31 -16.32 6.51
N THR A 51 3.39 -17.37 5.67
CA THR A 51 4.10 -17.30 4.38
C THR A 51 3.46 -16.32 3.38
N ALA A 52 2.16 -16.02 3.53
CA ALA A 52 1.51 -14.96 2.75
C ALA A 52 2.20 -13.61 3.01
N ALA A 53 2.35 -13.25 4.29
CA ALA A 53 3.01 -12.03 4.72
C ALA A 53 4.49 -11.97 4.32
N GLU A 54 5.24 -13.06 4.49
CA GLU A 54 6.67 -13.08 4.14
C GLU A 54 6.89 -12.92 2.63
N ARG A 55 6.06 -13.55 1.78
CA ARG A 55 6.19 -13.48 0.33
C ARG A 55 5.88 -12.10 -0.22
N VAL A 56 4.81 -11.44 0.25
CA VAL A 56 4.49 -10.09 -0.20
C VAL A 56 5.54 -9.07 0.28
N GLN A 57 6.07 -9.25 1.49
CA GLN A 57 7.16 -8.43 2.01
C GLN A 57 8.42 -8.57 1.14
N LEU A 58 8.81 -9.80 0.82
CA LEU A 58 9.97 -10.06 -0.04
C LEU A 58 9.75 -9.56 -1.47
N PHE A 59 8.55 -9.71 -2.03
CA PHE A 59 8.22 -9.17 -3.36
C PHE A 59 8.54 -7.68 -3.45
N TRP A 60 8.02 -6.88 -2.51
CA TRP A 60 8.28 -5.44 -2.52
C TRP A 60 9.73 -5.09 -2.16
N ARG A 61 10.34 -5.79 -1.20
CA ARG A 61 11.75 -5.57 -0.86
C ARG A 61 12.67 -5.80 -2.05
N TRP A 62 12.43 -6.84 -2.84
CA TRP A 62 13.22 -7.13 -4.03
C TRP A 62 12.89 -6.21 -5.21
N THR A 63 11.66 -5.69 -5.29
CA THR A 63 11.22 -4.80 -6.38
C THR A 63 11.69 -3.36 -6.19
N MET A 64 11.64 -2.83 -4.96
CA MET A 64 11.89 -1.40 -4.68
C MET A 64 12.80 -1.13 -3.48
N GLY A 65 13.49 -2.15 -2.96
CA GLY A 65 14.52 -2.01 -1.93
C GLY A 65 14.02 -1.90 -0.49
N PHE A 66 12.72 -1.75 -0.26
CA PHE A 66 12.07 -1.76 1.06
C PHE A 66 10.67 -2.38 0.99
N ASN A 67 10.08 -2.66 2.16
CA ASN A 67 8.74 -3.24 2.25
C ASN A 67 7.99 -2.75 3.51
N ALA A 68 6.67 -2.84 3.48
CA ALA A 68 5.79 -2.65 4.64
C ALA A 68 5.55 -3.98 5.38
N THR A 69 4.95 -3.95 6.57
CA THR A 69 4.36 -5.11 7.24
C THR A 69 2.88 -5.21 6.90
N MET A 70 2.22 -6.31 7.30
CA MET A 70 0.78 -6.46 7.09
C MET A 70 -0.07 -5.49 7.91
N GLU A 71 0.49 -4.88 8.95
CA GLU A 71 -0.15 -3.79 9.68
C GLU A 71 0.20 -2.42 9.08
N SER A 72 1.48 -2.20 8.76
CA SER A 72 1.94 -0.86 8.41
C SER A 72 1.44 -0.41 7.05
N ILE A 73 1.18 -1.33 6.10
CA ILE A 73 0.61 -0.97 4.79
C ILE A 73 -0.76 -0.28 4.92
N HIS A 74 -1.59 -0.68 5.89
CA HIS A 74 -2.87 -0.01 6.16
C HIS A 74 -2.68 1.37 6.77
N ARG A 75 -1.60 1.61 7.52
CA ARG A 75 -1.23 2.95 7.99
C ARG A 75 -0.79 3.85 6.84
N TRP A 76 0.01 3.33 5.91
CA TRP A 76 0.38 4.06 4.69
C TRP A 76 -0.86 4.42 3.87
N ALA A 77 -1.75 3.45 3.63
CA ALA A 77 -2.99 3.69 2.89
C ALA A 77 -3.88 4.74 3.58
N TRP A 78 -4.02 4.67 4.92
CA TRP A 78 -4.83 5.62 5.67
C TRP A 78 -4.28 7.06 5.63
N TRP A 79 -2.96 7.26 5.74
CA TRP A 79 -2.37 8.60 5.68
C TRP A 79 -2.30 9.20 4.29
N PHE A 80 -2.44 8.39 3.24
CA PHE A 80 -2.39 8.86 1.86
C PHE A 80 -3.75 9.33 1.34
N ALA A 81 -4.83 8.90 1.99
CA ALA A 81 -6.21 9.28 1.69
C ALA A 81 -6.65 10.50 2.51
#